data_AF-A0A126Z4L9-F1
#
_entry.id   AF-A0A126Z4L9-F1
#
_cell.length_a   1.000
_cell.length_b   1.000
_cell.length_c   1.000
_cell.angle_alpha   90.00
_cell.angle_beta   90.00
_cell.angle_gamma   90.00
#
_symmetry.space_group_name_H-M   'P 1'
#
loop_
_entity.id
_entity.type
_entity.pdbx_description
1 polymer ?
#
loop_
_entity_poly.entity_id
_entity_poly.type
_entity_poly.pdbx_seq_one_letter_code
_entity_poly.pdbx_strand_id
1 'polypeptide(L)'
;MTKKIDTALKDLTKALEKHAQIVGLKPVPLKKAGRAAAELRTAAAAYANIVEDKTGQTNPFIDFLDPATIESLARERDAIVKKDPAETSVD
;
A
#
# COMPACT_ATOMS: atom_id res chain seq x y z
N MET A 1 -21.41 7.28 -8.48
CA MET A 1 -20.61 6.62 -7.42
C MET A 1 -19.63 5.62 -8.04
N THR A 2 -20.10 4.68 -8.85
CA THR A 2 -19.33 3.61 -9.53
C THR A 2 -18.12 4.09 -10.33
N LYS A 3 -18.24 5.23 -11.04
CA LYS A 3 -17.19 5.74 -11.94
C LYS A 3 -15.79 5.88 -11.33
N LYS A 4 -15.68 6.21 -10.03
CA LYS A 4 -14.37 6.33 -9.36
C LYS A 4 -13.73 4.97 -9.10
N ILE A 5 -14.53 4.00 -8.63
CA ILE A 5 -14.09 2.61 -8.45
C ILE A 5 -13.73 2.00 -9.80
N ASP A 6 -14.55 2.22 -10.84
CA ASP A 6 -14.29 1.72 -12.19
C ASP A 6 -12.99 2.28 -12.79
N THR A 7 -12.73 3.58 -12.55
CA THR A 7 -11.49 4.22 -13.01
C THR A 7 -10.28 3.64 -12.28
N ALA A 8 -10.35 3.52 -10.94
CA ALA A 8 -9.27 2.93 -10.15
C ALA A 8 -9.01 1.46 -10.53
N LEU A 9 -10.08 0.68 -10.77
CA LEU A 9 -9.99 -0.69 -11.24
C LEU A 9 -9.27 -0.77 -12.58
N LYS A 10 -9.65 0.09 -13.53
CA LYS A 10 -9.01 0.14 -14.85
C LYS A 10 -7.51 0.43 -14.75
N ASP A 11 -7.12 1.34 -13.86
CA ASP A 11 -5.71 1.68 -13.68
C ASP A 11 -4.92 0.58 -12.96
N LEU A 12 -5.53 -0.10 -11.98
CA LEU A 12 -4.98 -1.32 -11.38
C LEU A 12 -4.76 -2.43 -12.42
N THR A 13 -5.76 -2.71 -13.26
CA THR A 13 -5.66 -3.73 -14.32
C THR A 13 -4.52 -3.41 -15.29
N LYS A 14 -4.38 -2.16 -15.75
CA LYS A 14 -3.26 -1.77 -16.62
C LYS A 14 -1.91 -1.97 -15.94
N ALA A 15 -1.80 -1.65 -14.65
CA ALA A 15 -0.56 -1.83 -13.91
C ALA A 15 -0.20 -3.33 -13.76
N LEU A 16 -1.20 -4.19 -13.52
CA LEU A 16 -1.04 -5.64 -13.49
C LEU A 16 -0.56 -6.18 -14.85
N GLU A 17 -1.22 -5.79 -15.93
CA GLU A 17 -0.86 -6.18 -17.30
C GLU A 17 0.58 -5.76 -17.64
N LYS A 18 0.94 -4.50 -17.37
CA LYS A 18 2.29 -3.98 -17.59
C LYS A 18 3.34 -4.74 -16.77
N HIS A 19 3.06 -5.01 -15.50
CA HIS A 19 3.95 -5.77 -14.65
C HIS A 19 4.16 -7.19 -15.21
N ALA A 20 3.07 -7.90 -15.53
CA ALA A 20 3.10 -9.23 -16.12
C ALA A 20 3.89 -9.29 -17.44
N GLN A 21 3.67 -8.31 -18.33
CA GLN A 21 4.42 -8.19 -19.58
C GLN A 21 5.93 -8.08 -19.34
N ILE A 22 6.36 -7.25 -18.38
CA ILE A 22 7.78 -7.02 -18.12
C ILE A 22 8.46 -8.22 -17.44
N VAL A 23 7.81 -8.83 -16.45
CA VAL A 23 8.37 -9.99 -15.73
C VAL A 23 8.30 -11.28 -16.55
N GLY A 24 7.44 -11.33 -17.57
CA GLY A 24 7.39 -12.43 -18.54
C GLY A 24 8.49 -12.39 -19.60
N LEU A 25 9.27 -11.31 -19.71
CA LEU A 25 10.37 -11.20 -20.67
C LEU A 25 11.54 -12.13 -20.31
N LYS A 26 12.28 -12.58 -21.33
CA LYS A 26 13.55 -13.31 -21.15
C LYS A 26 14.66 -12.62 -21.95
N PRO A 27 15.72 -12.10 -21.28
CA PRO A 27 15.89 -11.98 -19.83
C PRO A 27 14.96 -10.91 -19.23
N VAL A 28 14.67 -11.03 -17.93
CA VAL A 28 13.86 -10.01 -17.22
C VAL A 28 14.72 -8.75 -16.98
N PRO A 29 14.30 -7.57 -17.47
CA PRO A 29 15.01 -6.33 -17.20
C PRO A 29 14.71 -5.84 -15.76
N LEU A 30 15.55 -6.21 -14.78
CA LEU A 30 15.33 -6.00 -13.34
C LEU A 30 14.92 -4.55 -12.97
N LYS A 31 15.56 -3.54 -13.56
CA LYS A 31 15.22 -2.12 -13.30
C LYS A 31 13.80 -1.77 -13.77
N LYS A 32 13.36 -2.31 -14.91
CA LYS A 32 12.01 -2.09 -15.44
C LYS A 32 10.99 -2.88 -14.61
N ALA A 33 11.32 -4.11 -14.22
CA ALA A 33 10.49 -4.93 -13.35
C ALA A 33 10.26 -4.24 -12.00
N GLY A 34 11.31 -3.70 -11.37
CA GLY A 34 11.21 -2.96 -10.11
C GLY A 34 10.31 -1.72 -10.23
N ARG A 35 10.43 -0.95 -11.32
CA ARG A 35 9.55 0.20 -11.60
C ARG A 35 8.10 -0.22 -11.79
N ALA A 36 7.85 -1.25 -12.60
CA ALA A 36 6.50 -1.76 -12.82
C ALA A 36 5.87 -2.31 -11.54
N ALA A 37 6.66 -2.94 -10.67
CA ALA A 37 6.20 -3.41 -9.36
C ALA A 37 5.86 -2.24 -8.43
N ALA A 38 6.61 -1.13 -8.46
CA ALA A 38 6.27 0.06 -7.70
C ALA A 38 4.97 0.70 -8.18
N GLU A 39 4.79 0.83 -9.50
CA GLU A 39 3.54 1.32 -10.10
C GLU A 39 2.33 0.45 -9.73
N LEU A 40 2.49 -0.88 -9.78
CA LEU A 40 1.45 -1.83 -9.38
C LEU A 40 1.04 -1.65 -7.91
N ARG A 41 2.00 -1.49 -6.99
CA ARG A 41 1.71 -1.24 -5.58
C ARG A 41 0.91 0.06 -5.38
N THR A 42 1.32 1.13 -6.06
CA THR A 42 0.60 2.42 -6.00
C THR A 42 -0.84 2.29 -6.51
N ALA A 43 -1.06 1.60 -7.64
CA ALA A 43 -2.39 1.40 -8.19
C ALA A 43 -3.28 0.52 -7.29
N ALA A 44 -2.70 -0.53 -6.69
CA ALA A 44 -3.42 -1.40 -5.76
C ALA A 44 -3.87 -0.64 -4.50
N ALA A 45 -2.98 0.17 -3.91
CA ALA A 45 -3.31 1.02 -2.77
C ALA A 45 -4.41 2.05 -3.11
N ALA A 46 -4.31 2.70 -4.28
CA ALA A 46 -5.31 3.67 -4.73
C ALA A 46 -6.69 3.02 -4.91
N TYR A 47 -6.76 1.83 -5.51
CA TYR A 47 -8.01 1.08 -5.65
C TYR A 47 -8.59 0.71 -4.27
N ALA A 48 -7.78 0.12 -3.39
CA ALA A 48 -8.22 -0.28 -2.06
C ALA A 48 -8.78 0.90 -1.25
N ASN A 49 -8.06 2.02 -1.21
CA ASN A 49 -8.51 3.24 -0.50
C ASN A 49 -9.84 3.76 -1.06
N ILE A 50 -10.00 3.78 -2.39
CA ILE A 50 -11.25 4.24 -3.01
C ILE A 50 -12.42 3.30 -2.69
N VAL A 51 -12.19 1.98 -2.65
CA VAL A 51 -13.21 1.00 -2.27
C VAL A 51 -13.61 1.19 -0.81
N GLU A 52 -12.63 1.30 0.09
CA GLU A 52 -12.85 1.55 1.51
C GLU A 52 -13.65 2.84 1.74
N ASP A 53 -13.21 3.96 1.17
CA ASP A 53 -13.88 5.27 1.24
C ASP A 53 -15.31 5.28 0.68
N LYS A 54 -15.68 4.30 -0.16
CA LYS A 54 -16.98 4.26 -0.85
C LYS A 54 -17.92 3.21 -0.27
N THR A 55 -17.38 2.15 0.31
CA THR A 55 -18.15 0.96 0.71
C THR A 55 -17.97 0.60 2.18
N GLY A 56 -16.96 1.15 2.85
CA GLY A 56 -16.55 0.72 4.19
C GLY A 56 -15.88 -0.65 4.23
N GLN A 57 -15.66 -1.28 3.06
CA GLN A 57 -14.93 -2.54 2.99
C GLN A 57 -13.43 -2.27 3.10
N THR A 58 -12.82 -2.93 4.08
CA THR A 58 -11.37 -2.89 4.29
C THR A 58 -10.60 -3.41 3.08
N ASN A 59 -9.35 -2.96 2.95
CA ASN A 59 -8.44 -3.34 1.87
C ASN A 59 -8.38 -4.87 1.61
N PRO A 60 -8.77 -5.34 0.41
CA PRO A 60 -8.80 -6.77 0.10
C PRO A 60 -7.43 -7.39 -0.22
N PHE A 61 -6.35 -6.57 -0.28
CA PHE A 61 -5.00 -7.02 -0.62
C PHE A 61 -4.07 -7.18 0.58
N ILE A 62 -4.53 -6.83 1.78
CA ILE A 62 -3.76 -7.00 3.01
C ILE A 62 -4.43 -8.10 3.81
N ASP A 63 -3.70 -9.19 4.05
CA ASP A 63 -4.08 -10.12 5.11
C ASP A 63 -4.04 -9.35 6.42
N PHE A 64 -5.17 -9.33 7.13
CA PHE A 64 -5.29 -8.62 8.39
C PHE A 64 -4.12 -8.99 9.32
N LEU A 65 -3.49 -7.95 9.89
CA LEU A 65 -2.49 -8.16 10.93
C LEU A 65 -3.15 -8.93 12.07
N ASP A 66 -2.47 -9.97 12.55
CA ASP A 66 -2.95 -10.67 13.72
C ASP A 66 -3.03 -9.69 14.92
N PRO A 67 -3.90 -9.95 15.90
CA PRO A 67 -4.10 -9.04 17.03
C PRO A 67 -2.81 -8.71 17.79
N ALA A 68 -1.84 -9.63 17.87
CA ALA A 68 -0.59 -9.39 18.59
C ALA A 68 0.32 -8.41 17.85
N THR A 69 0.34 -8.47 16.51
CA THR A 69 1.04 -7.48 15.69
C THR A 69 0.42 -6.09 15.83
N ILE A 70 -0.92 -5.97 15.84
CA ILE A 70 -1.62 -4.70 16.07
C ILE A 70 -1.25 -4.12 17.45
N GLU A 71 -1.25 -4.96 18.49
CA GLU A 71 -0.88 -4.55 19.85
C GLU A 71 0.58 -4.10 19.95
N SER A 72 1.50 -4.79 19.25
CA SER A 72 2.91 -4.36 19.19
C SER A 72 3.04 -2.97 18.56
N LEU A 73 2.41 -2.75 17.41
CA LEU A 73 2.45 -1.48 16.70
C LEU A 73 1.82 -0.34 17.51
N ALA A 74 0.74 -0.61 18.25
CA ALA A 74 0.13 0.36 19.14
C ALA A 74 1.08 0.76 20.28
N ARG A 75 1.75 -0.21 20.92
CA ARG A 75 2.76 0.05 21.95
C ARG A 75 3.93 0.87 21.41
N GLU A 76 4.40 0.55 20.21
CA GLU A 76 5.48 1.29 19.55
C GLU A 76 5.08 2.74 19.25
N ARG A 77 3.88 2.97 18.69
CA ARG A 77 3.33 4.31 18.48
C ARG A 77 3.28 5.11 19.78
N ASP A 78 2.74 4.52 20.84
CA ASP A 78 2.58 5.19 22.12
C ASP A 78 3.94 5.50 22.77
N ALA A 79 4.95 4.65 22.56
CA ALA A 79 6.32 4.89 23.00
C ALA A 79 6.99 6.03 22.24
N ILE A 80 6.73 6.20 20.94
CA ILE A 80 7.22 7.33 20.15
C ILE A 80 6.58 8.64 20.64
N VAL A 81 5.26 8.67 20.84
CA VAL A 81 4.56 9.85 21.37
C VAL A 81 5.12 10.26 22.75
N LYS A 82 5.46 9.28 23.60
CA LYS A 82 6.08 9.53 24.91
C LYS A 82 7.54 9.99 24.84
N LYS A 83 8.24 9.70 23.73
CA LYS A 83 9.62 10.16 23.49
C LYS A 83 9.71 11.52 22.82
N ASP A 84 8.59 12.02 22.28
CA ASP A 84 8.47 13.34 21.64
C ASP A 84 7.80 14.45 22.49
N PRO A 85 8.02 14.61 23.81
CA PRO A 85 8.02 15.95 24.38
C PRO A 85 9.42 16.52 24.07
N ALA A 86 9.48 17.40 23.07
CA ALA A 86 10.59 18.29 22.71
C ALA A 86 11.88 18.14 23.54
N GLU A 87 13.03 17.95 22.87
CA GLU A 87 14.34 18.43 23.32
C GLU A 87 14.39 18.71 24.83
N THR A 88 14.43 17.66 25.65
CA THR A 88 14.68 17.86 27.08
C THR A 88 16.14 18.23 27.19
N SER A 89 16.38 19.55 27.06
CA SER A 89 17.42 20.35 27.70
C SER A 89 18.56 19.53 28.27
N VAL A 90 19.70 19.54 27.58
CA VAL A 90 20.99 19.27 28.20
C VAL A 90 21.83 20.52 27.99
N ASP A 91 21.97 21.26 29.10
CA ASP A 91 22.99 22.27 29.36
C ASP A 91 24.42 21.71 29.18
#